data_AF-A0A4P9TJT5-F1
#
_entry.id   AF-A0A4P9TJT5-F1
#
_cell.length_a   1.000
_cell.length_b   1.000
_cell.length_c   1.000
_cell.angle_alpha   90.00
_cell.angle_beta   90.00
_cell.angle_gamma   90.00
#
_symmetry.space_group_name_H-M   'P 1'
#
loop_
_entity.id
_entity.type
_entity.pdbx_description
1 polymer ?
#
loop_
_entity_poly.entity_id
_entity_poly.type
_entity_poly.pdbx_seq_one_letter_code
_entity_poly.pdbx_strand_id
1 'polypeptide(L)'
;MTDDTDKAEELLQESGSQKLHEAEASASTAGEDDDSPDSLEDAIADAFVAIDDGDATEHLTTRDRRLSALFAGLDDAGQLAALAQQAADELGRDESPETQADAIRLLLRYAIADLDEELLTTWADGKRAYERAKAERAADQVSEDTL
;
A
#
# COMPACT_ATOMS: atom_id res chain seq x y z
N MET A 1 54.21 0.63 1.44
CA MET A 1 52.82 0.16 1.25
C MET A 1 51.94 1.07 2.08
N THR A 2 51.70 2.28 1.57
CA THR A 2 51.00 3.36 2.31
C THR A 2 49.98 4.08 1.42
N ASP A 3 49.86 3.71 0.13
CA ASP A 3 49.01 4.42 -0.83
C ASP A 3 47.55 3.94 -0.90
N ASP A 4 47.21 2.75 -0.38
CA ASP A 4 45.84 2.21 -0.48
C ASP A 4 44.93 2.67 0.67
N THR A 5 45.49 3.06 1.82
CA THR A 5 44.72 3.48 3.00
C THR A 5 44.18 4.90 2.84
N ASP A 6 45.00 5.81 2.31
CA ASP A 6 44.66 7.23 2.14
C ASP A 6 43.54 7.40 1.09
N LYS A 7 43.52 6.53 0.07
CA LYS A 7 42.50 6.54 -0.99
C LYS A 7 41.14 6.03 -0.52
N ALA A 8 41.12 5.18 0.52
CA ALA A 8 39.88 4.69 1.13
C ALA A 8 39.25 5.73 2.06
N GLU A 9 40.05 6.55 2.74
CA GLU A 9 39.56 7.64 3.59
C GLU A 9 39.00 8.81 2.75
N GLU A 10 39.57 9.09 1.57
CA GLU A 10 39.09 10.14 0.67
C GLU A 10 37.70 9.82 0.08
N LEU A 11 37.43 8.56 -0.28
CA LEU A 11 36.12 8.11 -0.79
C LEU A 11 35.02 8.10 0.29
N LEU A 12 35.40 7.92 1.55
CA LEU A 12 34.49 8.02 2.71
C LEU A 12 34.10 9.46 3.00
N GLN A 13 34.99 10.43 2.75
CA GLN A 13 34.70 11.86 2.89
C GLN A 13 33.78 12.39 1.78
N GLU A 14 33.87 11.91 0.54
CA GLU A 14 32.92 12.29 -0.52
C GLU A 14 31.50 11.77 -0.25
N SER A 15 31.37 10.61 0.39
CA SER A 15 30.07 10.02 0.77
C SER A 15 29.40 10.76 1.93
N GLY A 16 30.17 11.49 2.74
CA GLY A 16 29.67 12.27 3.88
C GLY A 16 28.95 13.57 3.53
N SER A 17 28.93 13.96 2.24
CA SER A 17 28.35 15.22 1.77
C SER A 17 27.05 15.07 0.99
N GLN A 18 26.51 13.85 0.84
CA GLN A 18 25.12 13.69 0.43
C GLN A 18 24.23 14.04 1.61
N LYS A 19 23.93 15.35 1.68
CA LYS A 19 22.87 15.98 2.45
C LYS A 19 21.77 14.98 2.73
N LEU A 20 21.65 14.64 4.01
CA LEU A 20 20.37 14.26 4.58
C LEU A 20 19.39 15.34 4.15
N HIS A 21 18.59 15.06 3.13
CA HIS A 21 17.26 15.61 3.13
C HIS A 21 16.65 15.03 4.41
N GLU A 22 16.70 15.84 5.48
CA GLU A 22 15.58 15.90 6.40
C GLU A 22 14.36 15.99 5.49
N ALA A 23 13.73 14.84 5.24
CA ALA A 23 12.32 14.80 5.08
C ALA A 23 11.79 15.34 6.41
N GLU A 24 11.68 16.67 6.50
CA GLU A 24 10.47 17.23 7.08
C GLU A 24 9.37 16.35 6.53
N ALA A 25 8.68 15.65 7.43
CA ALA A 25 7.43 15.03 7.08
C ALA A 25 6.71 16.06 6.23
N SER A 26 6.48 15.74 4.95
CA SER A 26 5.49 16.46 4.19
C SER A 26 4.17 16.19 4.93
N ALA A 27 3.91 16.98 5.96
CA ALA A 27 2.68 17.72 6.02
C ALA A 27 2.62 18.50 4.71
N SER A 28 2.29 17.78 3.64
CA SER A 28 1.72 18.39 2.45
C SER A 28 0.60 19.21 3.03
N THR A 29 0.83 20.50 2.98
CA THR A 29 -0.13 21.59 3.07
C THR A 29 -1.53 21.03 2.95
N ALA A 30 -2.12 20.71 4.10
CA ALA A 30 -3.56 20.61 4.23
C ALA A 30 -4.02 22.00 3.84
N GLY A 31 -4.49 22.13 2.60
CA GLY A 31 -5.31 23.26 2.24
C GLY A 31 -6.40 23.32 3.28
N GLU A 32 -6.46 24.46 3.97
CA GLU A 32 -7.59 24.84 4.78
C GLU A 32 -8.84 24.72 3.92
N ASP A 33 -9.63 23.65 4.12
CA ASP A 33 -11.08 23.58 3.91
C ASP A 33 -11.58 22.13 4.14
N ASP A 34 -11.76 21.75 5.41
CA ASP A 34 -13.05 21.28 5.98
C ASP A 34 -12.82 20.51 7.29
N ASP A 35 -13.53 20.92 8.33
CA ASP A 35 -13.30 20.58 9.74
C ASP A 35 -14.21 19.40 10.13
N SER A 36 -13.99 18.24 9.51
CA SER A 36 -14.59 16.96 9.91
C SER A 36 -13.49 15.93 10.18
N PRO A 37 -13.63 15.03 11.17
CA PRO A 37 -12.80 13.83 11.16
C PRO A 37 -13.18 13.07 9.89
N ASP A 38 -12.31 13.09 8.88
CA ASP A 38 -12.50 12.30 7.66
C ASP A 38 -12.87 10.88 8.10
N SER A 39 -14.07 10.44 7.71
CA SER A 39 -14.50 9.12 8.08
C SER A 39 -13.51 8.12 7.48
N LEU A 40 -13.37 6.94 8.08
CA LEU A 40 -12.49 5.91 7.51
C LEU A 40 -12.90 5.57 6.05
N GLU A 41 -14.18 5.71 5.73
CA GLU A 41 -14.70 5.59 4.36
C GLU A 41 -14.09 6.63 3.41
N ASP A 42 -14.10 7.91 3.80
CA ASP A 42 -13.55 9.02 3.01
C ASP A 42 -12.03 8.87 2.84
N ALA A 43 -11.32 8.57 3.92
CA ALA A 43 -9.87 8.34 3.88
C ALA A 43 -9.48 7.17 2.96
N ILE A 44 -10.31 6.13 2.88
CA ILE A 44 -10.10 5.01 1.95
C ILE A 44 -10.39 5.43 0.50
N ALA A 45 -11.43 6.23 0.27
CA ALA A 45 -11.75 6.75 -1.05
C ALA A 45 -10.63 7.66 -1.58
N ASP A 46 -10.10 8.55 -0.74
CA ASP A 46 -8.97 9.42 -1.08
C ASP A 46 -7.69 8.64 -1.36
N ALA A 47 -7.44 7.55 -0.62
CA ALA A 47 -6.32 6.66 -0.91
C ALA A 47 -6.41 6.04 -2.31
N PHE A 48 -7.61 5.69 -2.80
CA PHE A 48 -7.79 5.23 -4.18
C PHE A 48 -7.51 6.34 -5.20
N VAL A 49 -7.92 7.59 -4.92
CA VAL A 49 -7.60 8.74 -5.78
C VAL A 49 -6.08 8.95 -5.86
N ALA A 50 -5.40 8.96 -4.72
CA ALA A 50 -3.95 9.12 -4.67
C ALA A 50 -3.21 7.99 -5.43
N ILE A 51 -3.73 6.77 -5.42
CA ILE A 51 -3.18 5.66 -6.22
C ILE A 51 -3.37 5.92 -7.72
N ASP A 52 -4.57 6.35 -8.13
CA ASP A 52 -4.88 6.67 -9.54
C ASP A 52 -4.03 7.84 -10.07
N ASP A 53 -3.80 8.86 -9.24
CA ASP A 53 -3.01 10.05 -9.58
C ASP A 53 -1.49 9.78 -9.53
N GLY A 54 -1.08 8.64 -8.98
CA GLY A 54 0.32 8.22 -8.84
C GLY A 54 1.03 8.80 -7.61
N ASP A 55 0.29 9.48 -6.72
CA ASP A 55 0.77 10.03 -5.45
C ASP A 55 0.95 8.95 -4.37
N ALA A 56 0.34 7.77 -4.56
CA ALA A 56 0.49 6.60 -3.70
C ALA A 56 0.75 5.32 -4.51
N THR A 57 1.41 4.32 -3.89
CA THR A 57 1.74 3.05 -4.56
C THR A 57 0.72 1.97 -4.25
N GLU A 58 0.29 1.22 -5.27
CA GLU A 58 -0.56 0.03 -5.13
C GLU A 58 0.18 -1.17 -4.49
N HIS A 59 1.52 -1.11 -4.45
CA HIS A 59 2.35 -2.20 -3.95
C HIS A 59 2.65 -2.06 -2.46
N LEU A 60 2.13 -3.01 -1.67
CA LEU A 60 2.58 -3.24 -0.30
C LEU A 60 4.00 -3.81 -0.30
N THR A 61 5.00 -2.97 -0.01
CA THR A 61 6.38 -3.41 0.20
C THR A 61 6.66 -3.57 1.70
N THR A 62 6.77 -4.82 2.17
CA THR A 62 7.23 -5.05 3.55
C THR A 62 8.76 -5.01 3.57
N ARG A 63 9.36 -3.98 4.18
CA ARG A 63 10.81 -3.95 4.48
C ARG A 63 11.18 -4.84 5.68
N ASP A 64 10.29 -5.75 6.09
CA ASP A 64 10.49 -6.65 7.22
C ASP A 64 11.14 -7.96 6.77
N ARG A 65 12.42 -8.12 7.12
CA ARG A 65 13.21 -9.32 6.78
C ARG A 65 12.64 -10.61 7.38
N ARG A 66 12.02 -10.56 8.57
CA ARG A 66 11.46 -11.74 9.23
C ARG A 66 10.19 -12.18 8.52
N LEU A 67 9.34 -11.24 8.16
CA LEU A 67 8.11 -11.50 7.41
C LEU A 67 8.44 -12.07 6.02
N SER A 68 9.40 -11.46 5.33
CA SER A 68 9.89 -11.99 4.04
C SER A 68 10.44 -13.40 4.16
N ALA A 69 11.22 -13.70 5.21
CA ALA A 69 11.76 -15.04 5.44
C ALA A 69 10.67 -16.06 5.75
N LEU A 70 9.63 -15.68 6.51
CA LEU A 70 8.49 -16.53 6.79
C LEU A 70 7.74 -16.89 5.50
N PHE A 71 7.38 -15.88 4.68
CA PHE A 71 6.64 -16.13 3.45
C PHE A 71 7.45 -16.90 2.42
N ALA A 72 8.75 -16.64 2.30
CA ALA A 72 9.65 -17.45 1.48
C ALA A 72 9.71 -18.90 1.97
N GLY A 73 9.86 -19.11 3.29
CA GLY A 73 9.91 -20.46 3.87
C GLY A 73 8.60 -21.24 3.73
N LEU A 74 7.45 -20.57 3.86
CA LEU A 74 6.13 -21.18 3.66
C LEU A 74 5.91 -21.57 2.20
N ASP A 75 6.39 -20.75 1.26
CA ASP A 75 6.29 -21.02 -0.17
C ASP A 75 7.19 -22.20 -0.57
N ASP A 76 8.46 -22.18 -0.14
CA ASP A 76 9.41 -23.27 -0.35
C ASP A 76 8.93 -24.60 0.25
N ALA A 77 8.20 -24.56 1.37
CA ALA A 77 7.61 -25.72 2.00
C ALA A 77 6.28 -26.18 1.36
N GLY A 78 5.76 -25.45 0.36
CA GLY A 78 4.45 -25.71 -0.26
C GLY A 78 3.26 -25.50 0.67
N GLN A 79 3.44 -24.77 1.77
CA GLN A 79 2.41 -24.54 2.79
C GLN A 79 1.66 -23.22 2.56
N LEU A 80 2.27 -22.27 1.85
CA LEU A 80 1.69 -20.95 1.64
C LEU A 80 0.33 -21.00 0.92
N ALA A 81 0.24 -21.74 -0.18
CA ALA A 81 -0.99 -21.88 -0.95
C ALA A 81 -2.12 -22.53 -0.13
N ALA A 82 -1.80 -23.55 0.67
CA ALA A 82 -2.77 -24.22 1.53
C ALA A 82 -3.29 -23.31 2.64
N LEU A 83 -2.40 -22.53 3.27
CA LEU A 83 -2.78 -21.57 4.31
C LEU A 83 -3.64 -20.44 3.73
N ALA A 84 -3.26 -19.92 2.57
CA ALA A 84 -4.04 -18.92 1.87
C ALA A 84 -5.42 -19.47 1.47
N GLN A 85 -5.53 -20.71 0.97
CA GLN A 85 -6.83 -21.31 0.69
C GLN A 85 -7.73 -21.38 1.94
N GLN A 86 -7.19 -21.73 3.11
CA GLN A 86 -7.95 -21.70 4.37
C GLN A 86 -8.49 -20.29 4.67
N ALA A 87 -7.66 -19.26 4.47
CA ALA A 87 -8.09 -17.88 4.65
C ALA A 87 -9.19 -17.46 3.65
N ALA A 88 -9.14 -17.93 2.41
CA ALA A 88 -10.24 -17.73 1.44
C ALA A 88 -11.53 -18.39 1.93
N ASP A 89 -11.45 -19.63 2.38
CA ASP A 89 -12.61 -20.40 2.84
C ASP A 89 -13.29 -19.70 4.04
N GLU A 90 -12.51 -19.22 5.01
CA GLU A 90 -13.02 -18.47 6.17
C GLU A 90 -13.63 -17.11 5.79
N LEU A 91 -13.06 -16.44 4.79
CA LEU A 91 -13.62 -15.21 4.23
C LEU A 91 -14.84 -15.46 3.30
N GLY A 92 -15.20 -16.73 3.05
CA GLY A 92 -16.28 -17.09 2.12
C GLY A 92 -15.98 -16.69 0.67
N ARG A 93 -14.71 -16.76 0.25
CA ARG A 93 -14.28 -16.39 -1.10
C ARG A 93 -13.92 -17.61 -1.93
N ASP A 94 -14.42 -17.64 -3.15
CA ASP A 94 -14.11 -18.69 -4.14
C ASP A 94 -12.79 -18.42 -4.90
N GLU A 95 -11.93 -17.51 -4.41
CA GLU A 95 -10.66 -17.17 -5.06
C GLU A 95 -9.53 -18.09 -4.57
N SER A 96 -8.89 -18.81 -5.49
CA SER A 96 -7.65 -19.55 -5.19
C SER A 96 -6.42 -18.67 -5.44
N PRO A 97 -5.45 -18.63 -4.52
CA PRO A 97 -4.25 -17.84 -4.70
C PRO A 97 -3.37 -18.43 -5.82
N GLU A 98 -3.17 -17.68 -6.90
CA GLU A 98 -2.32 -18.10 -8.02
C GLU A 98 -0.86 -17.69 -7.85
N THR A 99 -0.61 -16.62 -7.09
CA THR A 99 0.73 -16.10 -6.83
C THR A 99 1.00 -15.96 -5.33
N GLN A 100 2.29 -15.88 -4.96
CA GLN A 100 2.70 -15.56 -3.59
C GLN A 100 2.09 -14.24 -3.10
N ALA A 101 1.98 -13.24 -3.98
CA ALA A 101 1.37 -11.96 -3.64
C ALA A 101 -0.12 -12.10 -3.33
N ASP A 102 -0.85 -12.90 -4.10
CA ASP A 102 -2.28 -13.14 -3.86
C ASP A 102 -2.50 -13.89 -2.55
N ALA A 103 -1.67 -14.89 -2.27
CA ALA A 103 -1.67 -15.60 -0.98
C ALA A 103 -1.45 -14.63 0.19
N ILE A 104 -0.45 -13.75 0.12
CA ILE A 104 -0.17 -12.77 1.17
C ILE A 104 -1.34 -11.79 1.35
N ARG A 105 -1.89 -11.25 0.26
CA ARG A 105 -3.04 -10.33 0.31
C ARG A 105 -4.25 -10.98 0.99
N LEU A 106 -4.52 -12.24 0.66
CA LEU A 106 -5.63 -12.99 1.23
C LEU A 106 -5.44 -13.22 2.73
N LEU A 107 -4.23 -13.60 3.16
CA LEU A 107 -3.89 -13.77 4.57
C LEU A 107 -4.02 -12.46 5.37
N LEU A 108 -3.60 -11.33 4.78
CA LEU A 108 -3.76 -10.02 5.40
C LEU A 108 -5.24 -9.63 5.53
N ARG A 109 -6.06 -9.88 4.49
CA ARG A 109 -7.51 -9.64 4.55
C ARG A 109 -8.16 -10.46 5.66
N TYR A 110 -7.81 -11.73 5.77
CA TYR A 110 -8.31 -12.59 6.83
C TYR A 110 -7.90 -12.07 8.21
N ALA A 111 -6.62 -11.74 8.40
CA ALA A 111 -6.14 -11.21 9.69
C ALA A 111 -6.83 -9.91 10.10
N ILE A 112 -7.15 -9.02 9.14
CA ILE A 112 -7.92 -7.80 9.42
C ILE A 112 -9.36 -8.16 9.81
N ALA A 113 -10.01 -9.07 9.06
CA ALA A 113 -11.38 -9.50 9.33
C ALA A 113 -11.53 -10.15 10.71
N ASP A 114 -10.57 -11.00 11.08
CA ASP A 114 -10.54 -11.69 12.37
C ASP A 114 -10.36 -10.72 13.55
N LEU A 115 -9.67 -9.60 13.33
CA LEU A 115 -9.50 -8.55 14.33
C LEU A 115 -10.73 -7.65 14.43
N ASP A 116 -11.29 -7.24 13.29
CA ASP A 116 -12.44 -6.35 13.20
C ASP A 116 -13.14 -6.46 11.83
N GLU A 117 -14.31 -7.11 11.82
CA GLU A 117 -15.12 -7.31 10.63
C GLU A 117 -15.68 -5.99 10.05
N GLU A 118 -15.91 -4.97 10.89
CA GLU A 118 -16.46 -3.68 10.46
C GLU A 118 -15.47 -2.92 9.55
N LEU A 119 -14.17 -3.16 9.70
CA LEU A 119 -13.14 -2.57 8.83
C LEU A 119 -13.26 -3.05 7.38
N LEU A 120 -13.61 -4.32 7.15
CA LEU A 120 -13.80 -4.82 5.78
C LEU A 120 -15.04 -4.20 5.12
N THR A 121 -16.10 -3.98 5.92
CA THR A 121 -17.31 -3.32 5.45
C THR A 121 -17.02 -1.87 5.08
N THR A 122 -16.33 -1.15 5.97
CA THR A 122 -15.94 0.24 5.76
C THR A 122 -15.03 0.40 4.54
N TRP A 123 -14.10 -0.55 4.33
CA TRP A 123 -13.28 -0.58 3.12
C TRP A 123 -14.11 -0.76 1.84
N ALA A 124 -15.10 -1.65 1.87
CA ALA A 124 -15.98 -1.88 0.72
C ALA A 124 -16.82 -0.63 0.41
N ASP A 125 -17.26 0.09 1.43
CA ASP A 125 -18.00 1.34 1.28
C ASP A 125 -17.10 2.46 0.73
N GLY A 126 -15.88 2.62 1.25
CA GLY A 126 -14.92 3.60 0.73
C GLY A 126 -14.58 3.35 -0.74
N LYS A 127 -14.42 2.07 -1.14
CA LYS A 127 -14.27 1.71 -2.56
C LYS A 127 -15.49 2.15 -3.38
N ARG A 128 -16.72 1.92 -2.90
CA ARG A 128 -17.94 2.32 -3.62
C ARG A 128 -18.06 3.85 -3.75
N ALA A 129 -17.67 4.59 -2.72
CA ALA A 129 -17.64 6.05 -2.73
C ALA A 129 -16.68 6.57 -3.81
N TYR A 130 -15.45 6.04 -3.84
CA TYR A 130 -14.47 6.36 -4.89
C TYR A 130 -14.98 6.07 -6.31
N GLU A 131 -15.58 4.89 -6.56
CA GLU A 131 -16.10 4.53 -7.90
C GLU A 131 -17.22 5.49 -8.35
N ARG A 132 -18.07 5.93 -7.41
CA ARG A 132 -19.12 6.92 -7.69
C ARG A 132 -18.50 8.28 -8.06
N ALA A 133 -17.56 8.77 -7.27
CA ALA A 133 -16.87 10.03 -7.51
C ALA A 133 -16.12 10.01 -8.86
N LYS A 134 -15.48 8.89 -9.20
CA LYS A 134 -14.81 8.69 -10.50
C LYS A 134 -15.80 8.76 -11.67
N ALA A 135 -16.96 8.13 -11.55
CA ALA A 135 -17.99 8.15 -12.59
C ALA A 135 -18.58 9.56 -12.80
N GLU A 136 -18.78 10.33 -11.72
CA GLU A 136 -19.25 11.72 -11.79
C GLU A 136 -18.24 12.62 -12.51
N ARG A 137 -16.95 12.55 -12.15
CA ARG A 137 -15.88 13.31 -12.83
C ARG A 137 -15.79 13.00 -14.33
N ALA A 138 -15.98 11.73 -14.70
CA ALA A 138 -15.99 11.34 -16.10
C ALA A 138 -17.20 11.91 -16.87
N ALA A 139 -18.36 12.04 -16.22
CA ALA A 139 -19.55 12.63 -16.83
C ALA A 139 -19.42 14.15 -17.04
N ASP A 140 -18.77 14.84 -16.12
CA ASP A 140 -18.53 16.29 -16.21
C ASP A 140 -17.54 16.64 -17.33
N GLN A 141 -16.45 15.88 -17.48
CA GLN A 141 -15.49 16.07 -18.58
C GLN A 141 -16.11 15.91 -19.97
N VAL A 142 -17.03 14.94 -20.15
CA VAL A 142 -17.72 14.73 -21.43
C VAL A 142 -18.69 15.89 -21.75
N SER A 143 -19.24 16.53 -20.74
CA SER A 143 -20.15 17.67 -20.89
C SER A 143 -19.43 18.96 -21.28
N GLU A 144 -18.18 19.15 -20.82
CA GLU A 144 -17.34 20.28 -21.22
C GLU A 144 -16.78 20.14 -22.64
N ASP A 145 -16.44 18.92 -23.09
CA ASP A 145 -15.87 18.68 -24.43
C ASP A 145 -16.90 18.73 -25.58
N THR A 146 -18.20 18.78 -25.25
CA THR A 146 -19.32 18.80 -26.22
C THR A 146 -19.89 20.22 -26.46
N LEU A 147 -19.34 21.25 -25.80
CA LEU A 147 -19.72 22.67 -25.95
C LEU A 147 -18.70 23.46 -26.79
#